data_AF-A0A7X1LUR9-F1
#
_entry.id   AF-A0A7X1LUR9-F1
#
_cell.length_a   1.000
_cell.length_b   1.000
_cell.length_c   1.000
_cell.angle_alpha   90.00
_cell.angle_beta   90.00
_cell.angle_gamma   90.00
#
_symmetry.space_group_name_H-M   'P 1'
#
loop_
_entity.id
_entity.type
_entity.pdbx_description
1 polymer ?
#
loop_
_entity_poly.entity_id
_entity_poly.type
_entity_poly.pdbx_seq_one_letter_code
_entity_poly.pdbx_strand_id
1 'polypeptide(L)'
;MPSYQLRDTATGRLLARDLADYAAAEAAMDRLDDELEHDLAANGEGAGRIRLRLDIEKVTAGIPETVGHHVLLLGVDDAAPMPLL
;
A
#
# COMPACT_ATOMS: atom_id res chain seq x y z
N MET A 1 11.27 4.11 22.52
CA MET A 1 9.86 4.20 22.10
C MET A 1 9.66 3.22 20.95
N PRO A 2 8.50 2.55 20.85
CA PRO A 2 8.22 1.73 19.68
C PRO A 2 8.11 2.64 18.45
N SER A 3 8.54 2.14 17.30
CA SER A 3 8.27 2.75 16.00
C SER A 3 7.44 1.80 15.15
N TYR A 4 6.90 2.30 14.05
CA TYR A 4 6.13 1.52 13.10
C TYR A 4 6.84 1.52 11.74
N GLN A 5 6.62 0.46 10.97
CA GLN A 5 7.14 0.33 9.62
C GLN A 5 6.13 -0.38 8.73
N LEU A 6 6.21 -0.12 7.43
CA LEU A 6 5.39 -0.76 6.41
C LEU A 6 6.26 -1.68 5.59
N ARG A 7 5.81 -2.93 5.44
CA ARG A 7 6.51 -3.95 4.67
C ARG A 7 5.57 -4.53 3.63
N ASP A 8 6.04 -4.66 2.39
CA ASP A 8 5.35 -5.45 1.38
C ASP A 8 5.41 -6.93 1.76
N THR A 9 4.26 -7.56 1.95
CA THR A 9 4.15 -8.97 2.35
C THR A 9 4.70 -9.92 1.28
N ALA A 10 4.52 -9.58 0.00
CA ALA A 10 4.90 -10.44 -1.11
C ALA A 10 6.40 -10.38 -1.40
N THR A 11 6.98 -9.18 -1.36
CA THR A 11 8.41 -8.98 -1.67
C THR A 11 9.30 -8.92 -0.43
N GLY A 12 8.71 -8.75 0.75
CA GLY A 12 9.42 -8.52 2.01
C GLY A 12 10.10 -7.14 2.07
N ARG A 13 9.87 -6.27 1.08
CA ARG A 13 10.52 -4.95 0.97
C ARG A 13 9.96 -3.98 2.00
N LEU A 14 10.85 -3.25 2.68
CA LEU A 14 10.46 -2.12 3.52
C LEU A 14 10.10 -0.92 2.65
N LEU A 15 8.88 -0.41 2.82
CA LEU A 15 8.36 0.75 2.09
C LEU A 15 8.44 2.02 2.93
N ALA A 16 8.19 1.92 4.23
CA ALA A 16 8.32 3.00 5.19
C ALA A 16 8.91 2.48 6.51
N ARG A 17 9.65 3.32 7.22
CA ARG A 17 10.28 2.99 8.51
C ARG A 17 10.20 4.17 9.48
N ASP A 18 10.48 3.91 10.75
CA ASP A 18 10.60 4.92 11.80
C ASP A 18 9.35 5.79 11.97
N LEU A 19 8.17 5.23 11.69
CA LEU A 19 6.89 5.90 11.84
C LEU A 19 6.56 6.03 13.34
N ALA A 20 6.09 7.22 13.74
CA ALA A 20 5.98 7.57 15.14
C ALA A 20 4.91 6.75 15.90
N ASP A 21 3.81 6.43 15.22
CA ASP A 21 2.69 5.69 15.76
C ASP A 21 1.93 4.97 14.64
N TYR A 22 0.85 4.28 15.01
CA TYR A 22 0.01 3.55 14.07
C TYR A 22 -0.74 4.49 13.09
N ALA A 23 -1.15 5.68 13.54
CA ALA A 23 -1.83 6.65 12.66
C ALA A 23 -0.88 7.22 11.60
N ALA A 24 0.39 7.40 11.95
CA ALA A 24 1.44 7.75 10.98
C ALA A 24 1.68 6.61 9.98
N ALA A 25 1.49 5.35 10.38
CA ALA A 25 1.53 4.21 9.46
C ALA A 25 0.33 4.19 8.52
N GLU A 26 -0.87 4.47 9.00
CA GLU A 26 -2.06 4.64 8.15
C GLU A 26 -1.90 5.77 7.14
N ALA A 27 -1.47 6.95 7.59
CA ALA A 27 -1.21 8.07 6.69
C ALA A 27 -0.07 7.80 5.68
N ALA A 28 0.88 6.91 6.01
CA ALA A 28 1.89 6.48 5.06
C ALA A 28 1.35 5.49 4.02
N MET A 29 0.38 4.65 4.39
CA MET A 29 -0.32 3.77 3.44
C MET A 29 -1.18 4.58 2.48
N ASP A 30 -1.91 5.59 2.96
CA ASP A 30 -2.73 6.46 2.10
C ASP A 30 -1.87 7.16 1.05
N ARG A 31 -0.69 7.67 1.45
CA ARG A 31 0.26 8.27 0.50
C ARG A 31 0.80 7.28 -0.52
N LEU A 32 1.08 6.04 -0.11
CA LEU A 32 1.51 4.99 -1.04
C LEU A 32 0.39 4.70 -2.05
N ASP A 33 -0.87 4.67 -1.62
CA ASP A 33 -2.01 4.49 -2.54
C ASP A 33 -2.07 5.62 -3.58
N ASP A 34 -2.00 6.88 -3.14
CA ASP A 34 -1.99 8.05 -4.03
C ASP A 34 -0.81 8.03 -5.01
N GLU A 35 0.40 7.70 -4.54
CA GLU A 35 1.62 7.62 -5.37
C GLU A 35 1.49 6.51 -6.43
N LEU A 36 0.99 5.33 -6.05
CA LEU A 36 0.81 4.23 -6.99
C LEU A 36 -0.31 4.53 -8.00
N GLU A 37 -1.41 5.17 -7.60
CA GLU A 37 -2.47 5.56 -8.53
C GLU A 37 -1.93 6.57 -9.55
N HIS A 38 -1.16 7.56 -9.08
CA HIS A 38 -0.51 8.54 -9.94
C HIS A 38 0.47 7.88 -10.93
N ASP A 39 1.32 6.99 -10.46
CA ASP A 39 2.29 6.28 -11.29
C ASP A 39 1.60 5.40 -12.34
N LEU A 40 0.49 4.73 -11.99
CA LEU A 40 -0.29 3.92 -12.93
C LEU A 40 -0.92 4.80 -14.02
N ALA A 41 -1.51 5.93 -13.62
CA ALA A 41 -2.08 6.90 -14.55
C ALA A 41 -1.02 7.49 -15.48
N ALA A 42 0.17 7.82 -14.94
CA ALA A 42 1.27 8.42 -15.69
C ALA A 42 1.92 7.43 -16.68
N ASN A 43 2.03 6.15 -16.31
CA ASN A 43 2.61 5.11 -17.18
C ASN A 43 1.63 4.60 -18.25
N GLY A 44 0.38 5.10 -18.28
CA GLY A 44 -0.63 4.66 -19.23
C GLY A 44 -1.07 3.21 -19.01
N GLU A 45 -0.76 2.64 -17.84
CA GLU A 45 -1.25 1.33 -17.40
C GLU A 45 -2.70 1.47 -16.92
N GLY A 46 -3.58 1.99 -17.78
CA GLY A 46 -5.01 2.07 -17.52
C GLY A 46 -5.73 0.71 -17.53
N ALA A 47 -5.00 -0.41 -17.58
CA ALA A 47 -5.55 -1.74 -17.84
C ALA A 47 -5.24 -2.80 -16.77
N GLY A 48 -4.52 -2.45 -15.70
CA GLY A 48 -4.09 -3.40 -14.67
C GLY A 48 -4.77 -3.18 -13.32
N ARG A 49 -5.36 -4.23 -12.74
CA ARG A 49 -5.67 -4.24 -11.30
C ARG A 49 -4.41 -4.66 -10.54
N ILE A 50 -3.85 -3.76 -9.75
CA ILE A 50 -2.73 -4.08 -8.85
C ILE A 50 -3.30 -4.34 -7.46
N ARG A 51 -2.93 -5.50 -6.90
CA ARG A 51 -3.22 -5.85 -5.51
C ARG A 51 -1.91 -5.93 -4.74
N LEU A 52 -1.70 -4.99 -3.83
CA LEU A 52 -0.57 -4.99 -2.91
C LEU A 52 -1.05 -5.35 -1.51
N ARG A 53 -0.31 -6.22 -0.83
CA ARG A 53 -0.54 -6.55 0.57
C ARG A 53 0.62 -5.99 1.39
N LEU A 54 0.29 -5.17 2.37
CA LEU A 54 1.24 -4.51 3.26
C LEU A 54 1.02 -4.98 4.69
N ASP A 55 2.11 -5.24 5.39
CA ASP A 55 2.13 -5.50 6.82
C ASP A 55 2.52 -4.20 7.54
N ILE A 56 1.74 -3.87 8.58
CA ILE A 56 2.12 -2.85 9.54
C ILE A 56 2.85 -3.56 10.67
N GLU A 57 4.12 -3.26 10.81
CA GLU A 57 4.98 -3.85 11.84
C GLU A 57 5.27 -2.80 12.92
N LYS A 58 5.07 -3.17 14.18
CA LYS A 58 5.53 -2.41 15.34
C LYS A 58 6.91 -2.91 15.72
N VAL A 59 7.88 -2.01 15.75
CA VAL A 59 9.27 -2.30 16.12
C VAL A 59 9.50 -1.91 17.56
N THR A 60 9.77 -2.90 18.41
CA THR A 60 10.10 -2.69 19.82
C THR A 60 11.48 -3.24 20.10
N ALA A 61 12.41 -2.41 20.58
CA ALA A 61 13.80 -2.79 20.83
C ALA A 61 14.49 -3.45 19.60
N GLY A 62 14.13 -3.01 18.38
CA GLY A 62 14.67 -3.56 17.13
C GLY A 62 14.00 -4.85 16.65
N ILE A 63 13.00 -5.37 17.37
CA ILE A 63 12.25 -6.57 17.01
C ILE A 63 10.94 -6.14 16.33
N PRO A 64 10.72 -6.47 15.04
CA PRO A 64 9.46 -6.20 14.36
C PRO A 64 8.40 -7.25 14.74
N GLU A 65 7.19 -6.78 15.01
CA GLU A 65 5.99 -7.60 15.23
C GLU A 65 4.89 -7.10 14.31
N THR A 66 4.28 -7.98 13.51
CA THR A 66 3.14 -7.62 12.67
C THR A 66 1.93 -7.34 13.54
N VAL A 67 1.44 -6.10 13.49
CA VAL A 67 0.29 -5.63 14.26
C VAL A 67 -0.94 -5.34 13.39
N GLY A 68 -0.76 -5.32 12.06
CA GLY A 68 -1.85 -5.11 11.12
C GLY A 68 -1.48 -5.57 9.71
N HIS A 69 -2.52 -5.78 8.90
CA HIS A 69 -2.39 -6.07 7.48
C HIS A 69 -3.31 -5.12 6.71
N HIS A 70 -2.82 -4.59 5.60
CA HIS A 70 -3.58 -3.76 4.69
C HIS A 70 -3.48 -4.32 3.27
N VAL A 71 -4.57 -4.21 2.51
CA VAL A 71 -4.61 -4.63 1.11
C VAL A 71 -5.00 -3.43 0.27
N LEU A 72 -4.05 -2.93 -0.50
CA LEU A 72 -4.27 -1.87 -1.48
C LEU A 72 -4.74 -2.53 -2.78
N LEU A 73 -5.81 -1.97 -3.35
CA LEU A 73 -6.39 -2.39 -4.62
C LEU A 73 -6.44 -1.17 -5.54
N LEU A 74 -5.51 -1.11 -6.48
CA LEU A 74 -5.42 -0.01 -7.44
C LEU A 74 -5.88 -0.43 -8.83
N GLY A 75 -6.54 0.48 -9.52
CA GLY A 75 -6.99 0.32 -10.90
C GLY A 75 -8.47 0.63 -11.10
N VAL A 76 -8.84 0.96 -12.33
CA VAL A 76 -10.21 1.22 -12.76
C VAL A 76 -10.92 -0.10 -13.09
N ASP A 77 -12.19 -0.22 -12.70
CA ASP A 77 -13.09 -1.17 -13.34
C ASP A 77 -13.27 -0.70 -14.78
N ASP A 78 -12.57 -1.32 -15.73
CA ASP A 78 -12.87 -1.16 -17.15
C ASP A 78 -14.21 -1.85 -17.40
N ALA A 79 -15.29 -1.21 -16.97
CA ALA A 79 -16.62 -1.50 -17.45
C ALA A 79 -16.60 -1.12 -18.93
N ALA A 80 -16.19 -2.09 -19.75
CA ALA A 80 -16.23 -1.99 -21.20
C ALA A 80 -17.55 -1.31 -21.59
N PRO A 81 -17.54 -0.29 -22.47
CA PRO A 81 -18.78 0.33 -22.91
C PRO A 81 -19.63 -0.78 -23.53
N MET A 82 -20.70 -1.19 -22.84
CA MET A 82 -21.67 -2.13 -23.39
C MET A 82 -22.12 -1.54 -24.73
N PRO A 83 -22.01 -2.26 -25.86
CA PRO A 83 -22.57 -1.76 -27.09
C PRO A 83 -24.08 -1.66 -26.87
N LEU A 84 -24.60 -0.43 -26.89
CA LEU A 84 -26.02 -0.17 -27.05
C LEU A 84 -26.38 -0.72 -28.44
N LEU A 85 -27.01 -1.90 -28.45
CA LEU A 85 -27.73 -2.45 -29.60
C LEU A 85 -29.00 -1.64 -29.86
#